data_AF-A0A7C1UDI6-F1
#
_entry.id   AF-A0A7C1UDI6-F1
#
_cell.length_a   1.000
_cell.length_b   1.000
_cell.length_c   1.000
_cell.angle_alpha   90.00
_cell.angle_beta   90.00
_cell.angle_gamma   90.00
#
_symmetry.space_group_name_H-M   'P 1'
#
loop_
_entity.id
_entity.type
_entity.pdbx_description
1 polymer ?
#
loop_
_entity_poly.entity_id
_entity_poly.type
_entity_poly.pdbx_seq_one_letter_code
_entity_poly.pdbx_strand_id
1 'polypeptide(L)' 'MARVRTNIEIEDTYVRMIMERFGVGTKTEVVDMALRYLAGRPMTPDEALAMRGAHAIAEIPPDTQPIPPA' A
#
# COMPACT_ATOMS: atom_id res chain seq x y z
N MET A 1 7.29 -11.01 3.65
CA MET A 1 8.31 -10.50 2.70
C MET A 1 9.52 -10.03 3.49
N ALA A 2 10.74 -10.29 3.01
CA ALA A 2 11.96 -9.85 3.67
C ALA A 2 12.19 -8.35 3.45
N ARG A 3 12.73 -7.65 4.46
CA ARG A 3 13.11 -6.24 4.36
C ARG A 3 14.42 -6.13 3.58
N VAL A 4 14.38 -5.49 2.41
CA VAL A 4 15.58 -5.21 1.60
C VAL A 4 16.11 -3.82 1.96
N ARG A 5 17.44 -3.70 2.11
CA ARG A 5 18.09 -2.41 2.34
C ARG A 5 18.36 -1.73 1.00
N THR A 6 17.76 -0.58 0.79
CA THR A 6 17.89 0.21 -0.44
C THR A 6 18.29 1.64 -0.07
N ASN A 7 19.27 2.20 -0.77
CA ASN A 7 19.61 3.61 -0.67
C ASN A 7 18.79 4.39 -1.70
N ILE A 8 17.96 5.32 -1.23
CA ILE A 8 17.12 6.19 -2.06
C ILE A 8 17.25 7.62 -1.56
N GLU A 9 17.14 8.59 -2.46
CA GLU A 9 17.03 10.00 -2.13
C GLU A 9 15.56 10.40 -2.01
N ILE A 10 15.21 11.10 -0.94
CA ILE A 10 13.85 11.55 -0.64
C ILE A 10 13.90 12.93 0.00
N GLU A 11 12.88 13.75 -0.27
CA GLU A 11 12.74 15.08 0.31
C GLU A 11 12.43 15.00 1.81
N ASP A 12 13.34 15.53 2.64
CA ASP A 12 13.21 15.49 4.10
C ASP A 12 11.95 16.21 4.60
N THR A 13 11.55 17.28 3.91
CA THR A 13 10.36 18.07 4.25
C THR A 13 9.09 17.20 4.22
N TYR A 14 8.92 16.35 3.20
CA TYR A 14 7.76 15.45 3.11
C TYR A 14 7.81 14.36 4.18
N VAL A 15 9.00 13.81 4.43
CA VAL A 15 9.19 12.80 5.46
C VAL A 15 8.81 13.35 6.83
N ARG A 16 9.30 14.54 7.18
CA ARG A 16 8.98 15.22 8.44
C ARG A 16 7.50 15.53 8.59
N MET A 17 6.85 16.06 7.55
CA MET A 17 5.40 16.29 7.58
C MET A 17 4.61 15.00 7.85
N ILE A 18 5.04 13.88 7.27
CA ILE A 18 4.41 12.58 7.50
C ILE A 18 4.70 12.08 8.93
N MET A 19 5.94 12.24 9.42
CA MET A 19 6.29 11.90 10.81
C MET A 19 5.43 12.65 11.81
N GLU A 20 5.29 13.96 11.64
CA GLU A 20 4.47 14.82 12.52
C GLU A 20 2.98 14.46 12.43
N ARG A 21 2.47 14.21 11.21
CA ARG A 21 1.05 13.90 11.00
C ARG A 21 0.64 12.52 11.56
N PHE A 22 1.50 11.51 11.43
CA PHE A 22 1.16 10.13 11.76
C PHE A 22 1.89 9.60 13.00
N GLY A 23 2.72 10.42 13.65
CA GLY A 23 3.44 10.07 14.88
C GLY A 23 4.49 8.97 14.71
N VAL A 24 5.06 8.81 13.52
CA VAL A 24 6.09 7.79 13.25
C VAL A 24 7.49 8.31 13.58
N GLY A 25 8.33 7.46 14.16
CA GLY A 25 9.61 7.84 14.77
C GLY A 25 10.81 7.78 13.83
N THR A 26 10.69 7.09 12.69
CA THR A 26 11.80 6.92 11.74
C THR A 26 11.42 7.16 10.29
N LYS A 27 12.40 7.58 9.49
CA LYS A 27 12.24 7.72 8.03
C LYS A 27 11.86 6.39 7.36
N THR A 28 12.30 5.25 7.91
CA THR A 28 11.91 3.97 7.34
C THR A 28 10.46 3.61 7.63
N GLU A 29 9.93 3.96 8.81
CA GLU A 29 8.50 3.77 9.11
C GLU A 29 7.62 4.62 8.20
N VAL A 30 8.04 5.85 7.89
CA VAL A 30 7.38 6.69 6.89
C VAL A 30 7.30 5.99 5.54
N VAL A 31 8.43 5.47 5.05
CA VAL A 31 8.50 4.79 3.75
C VAL A 31 7.68 3.50 3.75
N ASP A 32 7.77 2.69 4.80
CA ASP A 32 6.95 1.47 4.94
C ASP A 32 5.45 1.79 4.94
N MET A 33 5.04 2.83 5.67
CA MET A 33 3.66 3.28 5.71
C MET A 33 3.18 3.78 4.34
N ALA A 34 3.97 4.59 3.64
CA ALA A 34 3.64 5.09 2.31
C ALA A 34 3.52 3.94 1.30
N LEU A 35 4.44 2.97 1.34
CA LEU A 35 4.41 1.78 0.51
C LEU A 35 3.18 0.94 0.79
N ARG A 36 2.80 0.70 2.05
CA ARG A 36 1.58 -0.04 2.40
C ARG A 36 0.32 0.67 1.93
N TYR A 37 0.27 2.00 2.10
CA TYR A 37 -0.85 2.81 1.66
C TYR A 37 -1.05 2.75 0.13
N LEU A 38 0.03 2.74 -0.64
CA LEU A 38 0.00 2.67 -2.10
C LEU A 38 -0.15 1.22 -2.63
N ALA A 39 0.49 0.25 -1.99
CA ALA A 39 0.46 -1.16 -2.39
C ALA A 39 -0.86 -1.86 -2.03
N GLY A 40 -1.67 -1.26 -1.16
CA GLY A 40 -2.99 -1.78 -0.89
C GLY A 40 -3.75 -0.96 0.13
N ARG A 41 -4.64 -0.11 -0.35
CA ARG A 41 -5.96 -0.02 0.26
C ARG A 41 -6.90 -0.92 -0.53
N PRO A 42 -6.91 -2.26 -0.31
CA PRO A 42 -8.10 -3.01 -0.63
C PRO A 42 -9.25 -2.36 0.15
N MET A 43 -10.41 -2.23 -0.49
CA MET A 43 -11.61 -1.79 0.22
C MET A 43 -11.77 -2.61 1.50
N THR A 44 -12.17 -1.96 2.57
CA THR A 44 -12.67 -2.67 3.75
C THR A 44 -13.83 -3.59 3.31
N PRO A 45 -14.10 -4.70 4.01
CA PRO A 45 -15.23 -5.57 3.68
C PRO A 45 -16.56 -4.82 3.54
N ASP A 46 -16.77 -3.78 4.36
CA ASP A 46 -17.95 -2.93 4.32
C ASP A 46 -17.98 -2.02 3.07
N GLU A 47 -16.86 -1.43 2.67
CA GLU A 47 -16.74 -0.66 1.42
C GLU A 47 -16.93 -1.56 0.19
N ALA A 48 -16.38 -2.78 0.21
CA ALA A 48 -16.57 -3.77 -0.85
C ALA A 48 -18.02 -4.23 -0.93
N LEU A 49 -18.68 -4.41 0.22
CA LEU A 49 -20.10 -4.76 0.31
C LEU A 49 -21.00 -3.62 -0.20
N ALA A 50 -20.65 -2.37 0.12
CA ALA A 50 -21.34 -1.18 -0.38
C ALA A 50 -21.22 -1.02 -1.91
N MET A 51 -20.15 -1.55 -2.50
CA MET A 51 -19.96 -1.58 -3.96
C MET A 51 -20.63 -2.76 -4.67
N ARG A 52 -21.36 -3.63 -3.95
CA ARG A 52 -22.15 -4.72 -4.57
C ARG A 52 -23.16 -4.15 -5.56
N GLY A 53 -23.04 -4.52 -6.84
CA GLY A 53 -23.92 -4.03 -7.91
C GLY A 53 -23.41 -2.79 -8.64
N ALA A 54 -22.21 -2.28 -8.33
CA ALA A 54 -21.61 -1.14 -9.02
C ALA A 54 -21.12 -1.46 -10.45
N HIS A 55 -21.15 -2.73 -10.88
CA HIS A 55 -20.61 -3.19 -12.18
C HIS A 55 -19.21 -2.63 -12.51
N ALA A 56 -18.37 -2.45 -11.49
CA ALA A 56 -17.07 -1.78 -11.62
C ALA A 56 -16.02 -2.59 -12.40
N ILE A 57 -16.31 -3.85 -12.73
CA ILE A 57 -15.45 -4.72 -13.52
C ILE A 57 -16.20 -5.05 -14.81
N ALA A 58 -15.72 -4.50 -15.93
CA ALA A 58 -16.28 -4.76 -17.26
C ALA A 58 -15.88 -6.15 -17.79
N GLU A 59 -14.65 -6.56 -17.52
CA GLU A 59 -14.11 -7.87 -17.89
C GLU A 59 -13.41 -8.47 -16.67
N ILE A 60 -13.83 -9.68 -16.29
CA ILE A 60 -13.28 -10.39 -15.13
C ILE A 60 -11.88 -10.88 -15.49
N PRO A 61 -10.82 -10.46 -14.77
CA PRO A 61 -9.48 -10.97 -15.02
C PRO A 61 -9.42 -12.49 -14.83
N PRO A 62 -8.61 -13.21 -15.62
CA PRO A 62 -8.42 -14.64 -15.44
C PRO A 62 -7.84 -14.93 -14.05
N ASP A 63 -8.40 -15.94 -13.40
CA ASP A 63 -7.95 -16.37 -12.08
C ASP A 63 -6.53 -16.94 -12.20
N THR A 64 -5.55 -16.23 -11.65
CA THR A 64 -4.13 -16.60 -11.74
C THR A 64 -3.68 -17.16 -10.41
N GLN A 65 -3.22 -18.42 -10.42
CA GLN A 65 -2.67 -19.02 -9.21
C GLN A 65 -1.40 -18.27 -8.76
N PRO A 66 -1.17 -18.14 -7.45
CA PRO A 66 0.06 -17.51 -6.94
C PRO A 66 1.30 -18.20 -7.52
N ILE A 67 2.23 -17.41 -8.04
CA ILE A 67 3.51 -17.92 -8.55
C ILE A 67 4.29 -18.49 -7.35
N PRO A 68 4.65 -19.78 -7.34
CA PRO A 68 5.41 -20.35 -6.23
C PRO A 68 6.79 -19.68 -6.12
N PRO A 69 7.31 -19.47 -4.90
CA PRO A 69 8.63 -18.90 -4.72
C PRO A 69 9.71 -19.82 -5.30
N ALA A 70 10.70 -19.23 -5.97
CA ALA A 70 11.86 -19.90 -6.57
C ALA A 70 12.83 -20.46 -5.52
#